data_AF-A0A918Y295-F1
#
_entry.id   AF-A0A918Y295-F1
#
_cell.length_a   1.000
_cell.length_b   1.000
_cell.length_c   1.000
_cell.angle_alpha   90.00
_cell.angle_beta   90.00
_cell.angle_gamma   90.00
#
_symmetry.space_group_name_H-M   'P 1'
#
loop_
_entity.id
_entity.type
_entity.pdbx_description
1 polymer ?
#
loop_
_entity_poly.entity_id
_entity_poly.type
_entity_poly.pdbx_seq_one_letter_code
_entity_poly.pdbx_strand_id
1 'polypeptide(L)'
;MSALMQINPVWDFGPYRADHVSIDAQPDWYVGFLEGALRLMPAAETNVAGHTFVWDVFLPGVVLPTALFMLLYAYPFFERWVTGPAPEQHLCDRPRNQPTRTALGVAALSAYAVLLLAGGQDVLSYVFHVPFELMTYTLRAALFVVPFVAYHAAKRACLGLQAADRRRLLEGRDTAKVRRVDGGGYVRERTLLSAEDAYRILVRDEPRPRVHGTEAWRLWHRHRVRNALSRWYFAKRVEMPTTEWQRERIEVARAGPAQAEDSGES
;
A
#
# COMPACT_ATOMS: atom_id res chain seq x y z
N MET A 1 12.79 25.31 -11.20
CA MET A 1 13.65 24.67 -10.17
C MET A 1 15.11 24.69 -10.57
N SER A 2 15.51 24.16 -11.73
CA SER A 2 16.94 24.01 -12.12
C SER A 2 17.79 25.30 -12.09
N ALA A 3 17.21 26.46 -12.40
CA ALA A 3 17.92 27.74 -12.37
C ALA A 3 17.97 28.39 -10.97
N LEU A 4 17.07 28.02 -10.05
CA LEU A 4 16.94 28.64 -8.73
C LEU A 4 17.50 27.75 -7.61
N MET A 5 17.65 26.45 -7.86
CA MET A 5 18.15 25.47 -6.90
C MET A 5 19.22 24.62 -7.56
N GLN A 6 20.41 24.67 -6.98
CA GLN A 6 21.53 23.84 -7.36
C GLN A 6 21.26 22.38 -6.98
N ILE A 7 21.57 21.44 -7.89
CA ILE A 7 21.29 20.00 -7.70
C ILE A 7 22.59 19.24 -7.45
N ASN A 8 23.52 19.24 -8.41
CA ASN A 8 24.78 18.51 -8.31
C ASN A 8 25.98 19.45 -8.60
N PRO A 9 26.57 20.06 -7.55
CA PRO A 9 27.75 20.92 -7.64
C PRO A 9 29.04 20.18 -8.04
N VAL A 10 29.12 19.57 -9.23
CA VAL A 10 30.28 18.71 -9.59
C VAL A 10 31.64 19.41 -9.51
N TRP A 11 31.66 20.73 -9.64
CA TRP A 11 32.87 21.55 -9.49
C TRP A 11 33.37 21.68 -8.04
N ASP A 12 32.52 21.51 -7.03
CA ASP A 12 32.92 21.56 -5.61
C ASP A 12 33.61 20.26 -5.17
N PHE A 13 33.31 19.13 -5.81
CA PHE A 13 33.88 17.81 -5.48
C PHE A 13 35.20 17.50 -6.22
N GLY A 14 35.40 18.08 -7.40
CA GLY A 14 36.57 17.82 -8.24
C GLY A 14 36.56 16.44 -8.93
N PRO A 15 37.64 16.07 -9.63
CA PRO A 15 37.75 14.79 -10.32
C PRO A 15 37.86 13.63 -9.32
N TYR A 16 37.28 12.47 -9.69
CA TYR A 16 37.38 11.25 -8.90
C TYR A 16 38.83 10.83 -8.65
N ARG A 17 39.13 10.53 -7.39
CA ARG A 17 40.42 10.05 -6.91
C ARG A 17 40.19 8.96 -5.88
N ALA A 18 40.80 7.79 -6.06
CA ALA A 18 40.58 6.65 -5.18
C ALA A 18 41.16 6.84 -3.75
N ASP A 19 42.05 7.81 -3.58
CA ASP A 19 42.68 8.18 -2.30
C ASP A 19 41.94 9.31 -1.55
N HIS A 20 40.82 9.81 -2.09
CA HIS A 20 40.02 10.88 -1.49
C HIS A 20 38.54 10.49 -1.39
N VAL A 21 37.89 10.91 -0.30
CA VAL A 21 36.44 10.73 -0.09
C VAL A 21 35.84 12.04 0.45
N SER A 22 34.60 12.34 0.04
CA SER A 22 33.84 13.45 0.61
C SER A 22 33.11 13.02 1.89
N ILE A 23 32.76 13.99 2.72
CA ILE A 23 31.72 13.79 3.74
C ILE A 23 30.35 13.66 3.06
N ASP A 24 29.39 13.00 3.71
CA ASP A 24 28.01 12.84 3.24
C ASP A 24 27.88 12.22 1.83
N ALA A 25 28.78 11.29 1.49
CA ALA A 25 28.69 10.54 0.24
C ALA A 25 27.45 9.62 0.26
N GLN A 26 26.37 10.11 -0.35
CA GLN A 26 25.08 9.42 -0.45
C GLN A 26 24.62 9.40 -1.92
N PRO A 27 23.95 8.33 -2.37
CA PRO A 27 23.37 8.30 -3.71
C PRO A 27 22.13 9.19 -3.79
N ASP A 28 21.66 9.43 -5.02
CA ASP A 28 20.37 10.09 -5.23
C ASP A 28 19.21 9.37 -4.51
N TRP A 29 18.19 10.14 -4.15
CA TRP A 29 17.07 9.70 -3.32
C TRP A 29 16.36 8.42 -3.80
N TYR A 30 16.37 8.12 -5.11
CA TYR A 30 15.72 6.93 -5.67
C TYR A 30 16.52 5.63 -5.46
N VAL A 31 17.83 5.72 -5.20
CA VAL A 31 18.69 4.59 -4.79
C VAL A 31 19.02 4.64 -3.30
N GLY A 32 18.72 5.75 -2.60
CA GLY A 32 19.02 5.95 -1.19
C GLY A 32 18.49 4.86 -0.24
N PHE A 33 17.43 4.14 -0.61
CA PHE A 33 16.94 3.01 0.19
C PHE A 33 17.96 1.85 0.25
N LEU A 34 18.79 1.68 -0.78
CA LEU A 34 19.82 0.64 -0.84
C LEU A 34 20.98 0.98 0.10
N GLU A 35 21.41 2.24 0.09
CA GLU A 35 22.40 2.78 1.02
C GLU A 35 21.90 2.65 2.46
N GLY A 36 20.64 3.02 2.71
CA GLY A 36 20.03 2.83 4.02
C GLY A 36 19.99 1.36 4.47
N ALA A 37 19.70 0.44 3.55
CA ALA A 37 19.71 -0.98 3.87
C ALA A 37 21.11 -1.49 4.24
N LEU A 38 22.15 -1.07 3.50
CA LEU A 38 23.55 -1.36 3.82
C LEU A 38 23.93 -0.82 5.20
N ARG A 39 23.57 0.44 5.48
CA ARG A 39 23.83 1.11 6.76
C ARG A 39 23.12 0.47 7.95
N LEU A 40 21.91 -0.05 7.76
CA LEU A 40 21.17 -0.73 8.84
C LEU A 40 21.55 -2.20 8.99
N MET A 41 22.27 -2.80 8.06
CA MET A 41 22.66 -4.20 8.16
C MET A 41 23.71 -4.39 9.26
N PRO A 42 23.59 -5.40 10.15
CA PRO A 42 24.66 -5.72 11.10
C PRO A 42 25.83 -6.40 10.39
N ALA A 43 27.04 -6.22 10.92
CA ALA A 43 28.21 -6.94 10.46
C ALA A 43 27.98 -8.46 10.57
N ALA A 44 27.91 -9.13 9.43
CA ALA A 44 27.59 -10.54 9.33
C ALA A 44 28.43 -11.16 8.22
N GLU A 45 29.38 -12.00 8.61
CA GLU A 45 30.28 -12.68 7.68
C GLU A 45 30.38 -14.16 8.05
N THR A 46 30.65 -15.00 7.07
CA THR A 46 30.85 -16.43 7.30
C THR A 46 32.00 -16.93 6.43
N ASN A 47 33.00 -17.55 7.06
CA ASN A 47 34.14 -18.14 6.37
C ASN A 47 33.94 -19.65 6.20
N VAL A 48 33.86 -20.13 4.96
CA VAL A 48 33.66 -21.55 4.63
C VAL A 48 34.56 -21.93 3.45
N ALA A 49 35.26 -23.06 3.57
CA ALA A 49 36.08 -23.66 2.51
C ALA A 49 37.12 -22.70 1.88
N GLY A 50 37.70 -21.80 2.68
CA GLY A 50 38.67 -20.80 2.20
C GLY A 50 38.04 -19.59 1.51
N HIS A 51 36.72 -19.48 1.49
CA HIS A 51 35.98 -18.33 0.95
C HIS A 51 35.24 -17.58 2.06
N THR A 52 35.21 -16.25 1.96
CA THR A 52 34.47 -15.37 2.86
C THR A 52 33.16 -14.96 2.21
N PHE A 53 32.05 -15.26 2.87
CA PHE A 53 30.73 -14.79 2.48
C PHE A 53 30.34 -13.57 3.30
N VAL A 54 30.17 -12.44 2.62
CA VAL A 54 29.94 -11.11 3.20
C VAL A 54 28.43 -10.81 3.16
N TRP A 55 27.69 -11.29 4.16
CA TRP A 55 26.22 -11.22 4.18
C TRP A 55 25.70 -9.80 4.32
N ASP A 56 26.44 -8.97 5.04
CA ASP A 56 26.11 -7.58 5.30
C ASP A 56 26.12 -6.71 4.03
N VAL A 57 26.87 -7.07 3.01
CA VAL A 57 26.79 -6.47 1.67
C VAL A 57 25.81 -7.22 0.76
N PHE A 58 25.87 -8.55 0.75
CA PHE A 58 25.08 -9.36 -0.18
C PHE A 58 23.57 -9.24 0.05
N LEU A 59 23.11 -9.26 1.31
CA LEU A 59 21.69 -9.21 1.63
C LEU A 59 21.04 -7.87 1.22
N PRO A 60 21.53 -6.70 1.68
CA PRO A 60 20.97 -5.43 1.24
C PRO A 60 21.32 -5.11 -0.22
N GLY A 61 22.54 -5.39 -0.67
CA GLY A 61 23.02 -5.00 -2.01
C GLY A 61 22.41 -5.80 -3.16
N VAL A 62 22.12 -7.09 -2.94
CA VAL A 62 21.64 -7.99 -4.01
C VAL A 62 20.26 -8.56 -3.67
N VAL A 63 20.10 -9.16 -2.49
CA VAL A 63 18.86 -9.89 -2.15
C VAL A 63 17.67 -8.94 -2.01
N LEU A 64 17.84 -7.83 -1.30
CA LEU A 64 16.76 -6.86 -1.09
C LEU A 64 16.21 -6.26 -2.39
N PRO A 65 17.02 -5.67 -3.30
CA PRO A 65 16.48 -5.14 -4.56
C PRO A 65 15.92 -6.23 -5.45
N THR A 66 16.55 -7.41 -5.51
CA THR A 66 16.03 -8.56 -6.27
C THR A 66 14.65 -8.98 -5.76
N ALA A 67 14.49 -9.10 -4.44
CA ALA A 67 13.22 -9.43 -3.82
C ALA A 67 12.17 -8.34 -4.04
N LEU A 68 12.54 -7.06 -3.95
CA LEU A 68 11.65 -5.93 -4.20
C LEU A 68 11.07 -5.98 -5.62
N PHE A 69 11.93 -6.08 -6.64
CA PHE A 69 11.49 -6.13 -8.04
C PHE A 69 10.73 -7.41 -8.34
N MET A 70 11.17 -8.56 -7.82
CA MET A 70 10.44 -9.81 -7.95
C MET A 70 9.02 -9.70 -7.39
N LEU A 71 8.86 -9.17 -6.18
CA LEU A 71 7.55 -8.98 -5.55
C LEU A 71 6.68 -7.99 -6.34
N LEU A 72 7.26 -6.87 -6.81
CA LEU A 72 6.54 -5.87 -7.58
C LEU A 72 5.99 -6.45 -8.89
N TYR A 73 6.81 -7.20 -9.64
CA TYR A 73 6.39 -7.82 -10.89
C TYR A 73 5.48 -9.03 -10.68
N ALA A 74 5.66 -9.79 -9.60
CA ALA A 74 4.80 -10.92 -9.26
C ALA A 74 3.44 -10.50 -8.68
N TYR A 75 3.33 -9.29 -8.14
CA TYR A 75 2.15 -8.79 -7.43
C TYR A 75 0.83 -8.94 -8.21
N PRO A 76 0.70 -8.51 -9.49
CA PRO A 76 -0.56 -8.67 -10.24
C PRO A 76 -0.97 -10.14 -10.40
N PHE A 77 0.00 -11.04 -10.58
CA PHE A 77 -0.26 -12.48 -10.69
C PHE A 77 -0.66 -13.08 -9.35
N PHE A 78 -0.02 -12.64 -8.26
CA PHE A 78 -0.39 -13.02 -6.90
C PHE A 78 -1.82 -12.57 -6.58
N GLU A 79 -2.17 -11.32 -6.86
CA GLU A 79 -3.52 -10.80 -6.60
C GLU A 79 -4.55 -11.56 -7.43
N ARG A 80 -4.34 -11.76 -8.73
CA ARG A 80 -5.22 -12.56 -9.59
C ARG A 80 -5.35 -14.00 -9.11
N TRP A 81 -4.26 -14.60 -8.61
CA TRP A 81 -4.29 -15.94 -8.05
C TRP A 81 -5.15 -15.99 -6.77
N VAL A 82 -5.05 -15.02 -5.87
CA VAL A 82 -5.84 -14.97 -4.63
C VAL A 82 -7.32 -14.63 -4.91
N THR A 83 -7.59 -13.71 -5.82
CA THR A 83 -8.94 -13.25 -6.22
C THR A 83 -9.71 -14.32 -6.98
N GLY A 84 -9.08 -14.98 -7.95
CA GLY A 84 -9.76 -15.90 -8.88
C GLY A 84 -10.11 -15.25 -10.22
N PRO A 85 -10.93 -15.91 -11.06
CA PRO A 85 -11.40 -15.35 -12.32
C PRO A 85 -12.18 -14.06 -12.03
N ALA A 86 -11.80 -12.97 -12.68
CA ALA A 86 -12.46 -11.68 -12.60
C ALA A 86 -12.84 -11.23 -14.01
N PRO A 87 -13.96 -10.49 -14.17
CA PRO A 87 -14.28 -9.85 -15.44
C PRO A 87 -13.21 -8.82 -15.83
N GLU A 88 -13.23 -8.37 -17.07
CA GLU A 88 -12.34 -7.31 -17.55
C GLU A 88 -12.57 -6.02 -16.76
N GLN A 89 -11.48 -5.41 -16.26
CA GLN A 89 -11.56 -4.22 -15.43
C GLN A 89 -11.12 -2.99 -16.23
N HIS A 90 -12.06 -2.11 -16.55
CA HIS A 90 -11.81 -0.84 -17.26
C HIS A 90 -11.89 0.39 -16.35
N LEU A 91 -12.37 0.22 -15.12
CA LEU A 91 -12.49 1.29 -14.14
C LEU A 91 -11.45 1.14 -13.03
N CYS A 92 -10.76 2.23 -12.73
CA CYS A 92 -9.80 2.28 -11.63
C CYS A 92 -10.50 2.10 -10.28
N ASP A 93 -9.98 1.18 -9.48
CA ASP A 93 -10.39 1.04 -8.10
C ASP A 93 -9.96 2.24 -7.26
N ARG A 94 -10.88 2.72 -6.42
CA ARG A 94 -10.52 3.69 -5.37
C ARG A 94 -9.67 2.97 -4.31
N PRO A 95 -8.55 3.56 -3.84
CA PRO A 95 -7.70 2.92 -2.82
C PRO A 95 -8.47 2.49 -1.56
N ARG A 96 -9.42 3.32 -1.11
CA ARG A 96 -10.26 3.01 0.06
C ARG A 96 -11.11 1.73 -0.12
N ASN A 97 -11.40 1.31 -1.34
CA ASN A 97 -12.23 0.14 -1.65
C ASN A 97 -11.43 -1.18 -1.63
N GLN A 98 -10.10 -1.12 -1.62
CA GLN A 98 -9.22 -2.28 -1.54
C GLN A 98 -8.28 -2.17 -0.32
N PRO A 99 -8.80 -2.29 0.92
CA PRO A 99 -8.07 -1.96 2.14
C PRO A 99 -6.76 -2.73 2.31
N THR A 100 -6.73 -4.02 1.95
CA THR A 100 -5.52 -4.84 2.07
C THR A 100 -4.46 -4.43 1.05
N ARG A 101 -4.86 -4.20 -0.21
CA ARG A 101 -3.96 -3.72 -1.27
C ARG A 101 -3.31 -2.39 -0.89
N THR A 102 -4.14 -1.43 -0.49
CA THR A 102 -3.66 -0.10 -0.08
C THR A 102 -2.79 -0.18 1.16
N ALA A 103 -3.14 -1.00 2.16
CA ALA A 103 -2.31 -1.17 3.34
C ALA A 103 -0.94 -1.79 3.04
N LEU A 104 -0.87 -2.76 2.11
CA LEU A 104 0.41 -3.33 1.65
C LEU A 104 1.26 -2.27 0.95
N GLY A 105 0.67 -1.48 0.06
CA GLY A 105 1.37 -0.37 -0.60
C GLY A 105 1.89 0.67 0.40
N VAL A 106 1.07 1.08 1.38
CA VAL A 106 1.47 2.02 2.43
C VAL A 106 2.60 1.44 3.29
N ALA A 107 2.55 0.16 3.63
CA ALA A 107 3.62 -0.50 4.38
C ALA A 107 4.95 -0.51 3.60
N ALA A 108 4.91 -0.84 2.31
CA ALA A 108 6.08 -0.82 1.43
C ALA A 108 6.68 0.60 1.29
N LEU A 109 5.83 1.61 1.07
CA LEU A 109 6.26 3.01 1.01
C LEU A 109 6.84 3.49 2.35
N SER A 110 6.29 3.03 3.46
CA SER A 110 6.80 3.35 4.80
C SER A 110 8.16 2.71 5.05
N ALA A 111 8.36 1.45 4.61
CA ALA A 111 9.66 0.78 4.67
C ALA A 111 10.69 1.52 3.81
N TYR A 112 10.32 1.90 2.59
CA TYR A 112 11.14 2.73 1.71
C TYR A 112 11.53 4.05 2.37
N ALA A 113 10.58 4.75 3.01
CA ALA A 113 10.85 6.01 3.69
C ALA A 113 11.82 5.84 4.87
N VAL A 114 11.68 4.77 5.67
CA VAL A 114 12.64 4.46 6.76
C VAL A 114 14.03 4.17 6.19
N LEU A 115 14.13 3.38 5.12
CA LEU A 115 15.40 3.10 4.47
C LEU A 115 16.02 4.36 3.86
N LEU A 116 15.23 5.22 3.24
CA LEU A 116 15.71 6.50 2.71
C LEU A 116 16.27 7.40 3.81
N LEU A 117 15.58 7.50 4.95
CA LEU A 117 16.08 8.23 6.12
C LEU A 117 17.37 7.61 6.67
N ALA A 118 17.48 6.29 6.67
CA ALA A 118 18.72 5.60 7.04
C ALA A 118 19.87 5.88 6.08
N GLY A 119 19.58 6.02 4.78
CA GLY A 119 20.54 6.44 3.77
C GLY A 119 21.19 7.80 4.08
N GLY A 120 20.46 8.70 4.74
CA GLY A 120 20.94 10.02 5.19
C GLY A 120 21.20 10.15 6.69
N GLN A 121 21.40 9.05 7.43
CA GLN A 121 21.45 9.09 8.90
C GLN A 121 22.62 9.90 9.50
N ASP A 122 23.74 10.03 8.78
CA ASP A 122 24.90 10.88 9.10
C ASP A 122 24.51 12.37 9.08
N VAL A 123 23.88 12.82 8.00
CA VAL A 123 23.37 14.20 7.88
C VAL A 123 22.30 14.46 8.95
N LEU A 124 21.40 13.50 9.19
CA LEU A 124 20.39 13.62 10.26
C LEU A 124 21.05 13.71 11.64
N SER A 125 22.06 12.89 11.92
CA SER A 125 22.81 12.90 13.18
C SER A 125 23.50 14.26 13.39
N TYR A 126 24.14 14.79 12.35
CA TYR A 126 24.81 16.10 12.38
C TYR A 126 23.82 17.26 12.60
N VAL A 127 22.73 17.32 11.80
CA VAL A 127 21.76 18.42 11.88
C VAL A 127 20.97 18.39 13.20
N PHE A 128 20.49 17.23 13.61
CA PHE A 128 19.64 17.09 14.80
C PHE A 128 20.44 16.85 16.09
N HIS A 129 21.77 16.76 16.02
CA HIS A 129 22.66 16.53 17.16
C HIS A 129 22.28 15.26 17.96
N VAL A 130 21.84 14.23 17.24
CA VAL A 130 21.46 12.93 17.81
C VAL A 130 22.64 11.96 17.66
N PRO A 131 23.02 11.19 18.70
CA PRO A 131 24.08 10.20 18.59
C PRO A 131 23.84 9.22 17.43
N PHE A 132 24.88 8.95 16.65
CA PHE A 132 24.79 8.13 15.45
C PHE A 132 24.31 6.71 15.76
N GLU A 133 24.83 6.09 16.81
CA GLU A 133 24.46 4.75 17.25
C GLU A 133 22.97 4.68 17.62
N LEU A 134 22.47 5.69 18.33
CA LEU A 134 21.06 5.78 18.69
C LEU A 134 20.18 5.86 17.44
N MET A 135 20.59 6.65 16.44
CA MET A 135 19.90 6.75 15.15
C MET A 135 19.84 5.39 14.45
N THR A 136 20.98 4.68 14.35
CA THR A 136 21.06 3.37 13.71
C THR A 136 20.14 2.34 14.39
N TYR A 137 20.19 2.20 15.72
CA TYR A 137 19.33 1.24 16.43
C TYR A 137 17.84 1.60 16.31
N THR A 138 17.51 2.88 16.36
CA THR A 138 16.14 3.36 16.20
C THR A 138 15.61 3.04 14.80
N LEU A 139 16.40 3.30 13.76
CA LEU A 139 16.00 3.04 12.38
C LEU A 139 15.93 1.54 12.06
N ARG A 140 16.81 0.71 12.65
CA ARG A 140 16.71 -0.76 12.60
C ARG A 140 15.37 -1.25 13.17
N ALA A 141 14.96 -0.74 14.32
CA ALA A 141 13.65 -1.09 14.90
C ALA A 141 12.49 -0.53 14.05
N ALA A 142 12.62 0.72 13.59
CA ALA A 142 11.62 1.40 12.77
C ALA A 142 11.34 0.66 11.45
N LEU A 143 12.34 0.04 10.83
CA LEU A 143 12.21 -0.71 9.59
C LEU A 143 11.15 -1.82 9.68
N PHE A 144 10.94 -2.39 10.87
CA PHE A 144 9.92 -3.41 11.09
C PHE A 144 8.65 -2.84 11.72
N VAL A 145 8.79 -1.95 12.71
CA VAL A 145 7.66 -1.41 13.46
C VAL A 145 6.81 -0.46 12.61
N VAL A 146 7.44 0.45 11.87
CA VAL A 146 6.72 1.50 11.12
C VAL A 146 5.87 0.88 9.99
N PRO A 147 6.38 -0.02 9.12
CA PRO A 147 5.54 -0.66 8.10
C PRO A 147 4.40 -1.47 8.71
N PHE A 148 4.63 -2.16 9.82
CA PHE A 148 3.60 -2.92 10.52
C PHE A 148 2.47 -2.02 11.05
N VAL A 149 2.82 -0.91 11.71
CA VAL A 149 1.84 0.06 12.21
C VAL A 149 1.12 0.75 11.05
N ALA A 150 1.86 1.16 10.02
CA ALA A 150 1.32 1.83 8.84
C ALA A 150 0.32 0.94 8.08
N TYR A 151 0.61 -0.36 7.94
CA TYR A 151 -0.34 -1.34 7.38
C TYR A 151 -1.68 -1.32 8.15
N HIS A 152 -1.63 -1.47 9.47
CA HIS A 152 -2.83 -1.56 10.30
C HIS A 152 -3.61 -0.24 10.33
N ALA A 153 -2.89 0.88 10.40
CA ALA A 153 -3.47 2.22 10.35
C ALA A 153 -4.16 2.47 9.00
N ALA A 154 -3.49 2.21 7.88
CA ALA A 154 -4.05 2.38 6.54
C ALA A 154 -5.27 1.48 6.30
N LYS A 155 -5.20 0.22 6.73
CA LYS A 155 -6.33 -0.72 6.61
C LYS A 155 -7.53 -0.25 7.43
N ARG A 156 -7.32 0.22 8.67
CA ARG A 156 -8.39 0.77 9.51
C ARG A 156 -8.94 2.08 8.94
N ALA A 157 -8.10 2.95 8.41
CA ALA A 157 -8.53 4.18 7.76
C ALA A 157 -9.41 3.89 6.54
N CYS A 158 -9.03 2.94 5.68
CA CYS A 158 -9.84 2.53 4.54
C CYS A 158 -11.21 2.00 4.97
N LEU A 159 -11.26 1.11 5.97
CA LEU A 159 -12.52 0.59 6.51
C LEU A 159 -13.38 1.69 7.17
N GLY A 160 -12.75 2.63 7.87
CA GLY A 160 -13.43 3.80 8.45
C GLY A 160 -14.04 4.71 7.38
N LEU A 161 -13.31 4.93 6.27
CA LEU A 161 -13.81 5.67 5.12
C LEU A 161 -14.98 4.95 4.45
N GLN A 162 -14.90 3.63 4.26
CA GLN A 162 -16.03 2.84 3.74
C GLN A 162 -17.25 2.89 4.69
N ALA A 163 -17.03 2.84 6.00
CA ALA A 163 -18.10 2.95 6.99
C ALA A 163 -18.75 4.35 6.97
N ALA A 164 -17.97 5.40 6.74
CA ALA A 164 -18.48 6.75 6.55
C ALA A 164 -19.31 6.87 5.26
N ASP A 165 -18.83 6.28 4.16
CA ASP A 165 -19.56 6.24 2.89
C ASP A 165 -20.88 5.44 3.03
N ARG A 166 -20.88 4.33 3.78
CA ARG A 166 -22.10 3.59 4.14
C ARG A 166 -23.09 4.42 4.92
N ARG A 167 -22.64 5.16 5.94
CA ARG A 167 -23.51 6.06 6.73
C ARG A 167 -24.12 7.14 5.84
N ARG A 168 -23.35 7.72 4.92
CA ARG A 168 -23.87 8.70 3.96
C ARG A 168 -24.98 8.12 3.09
N LEU A 169 -24.86 6.88 2.64
CA LEU A 169 -25.92 6.22 1.86
C LEU A 169 -27.20 5.98 2.68
N LEU A 170 -27.07 5.60 3.96
CA LEU A 170 -28.24 5.32 4.83
C LEU A 170 -28.90 6.57 5.39
N GLU A 171 -28.09 7.54 5.79
CA GLU A 171 -28.53 8.69 6.58
C GLU A 171 -28.61 9.98 5.73
N GLY A 172 -28.01 10.00 4.54
CA GLY A 172 -27.85 11.19 3.73
C GLY A 172 -26.63 12.03 4.14
N ARG A 173 -26.56 13.24 3.60
CA ARG A 173 -25.52 14.23 3.90
C ARG A 173 -26.02 15.20 4.96
N ASP A 174 -25.21 15.41 5.99
CA ASP A 174 -25.44 16.49 6.95
C ASP A 174 -25.40 17.85 6.24
N THR A 175 -26.44 18.66 6.44
CA THR A 175 -26.44 20.06 6.02
C THR A 175 -25.90 20.95 7.14
N ALA A 176 -25.58 22.20 6.80
CA ALA A 176 -25.20 23.20 7.79
C ALA A 176 -26.40 23.68 8.65
N LYS A 177 -27.64 23.28 8.35
CA LYS A 177 -28.83 23.68 9.08
C LYS A 177 -29.01 22.79 10.31
N VAL A 178 -29.06 23.43 11.48
CA VAL A 178 -29.33 22.77 12.77
C VAL A 178 -30.67 23.25 13.28
N ARG A 179 -31.56 22.33 13.60
CA ARG A 179 -32.87 22.62 14.19
C ARG A 179 -32.92 22.11 15.63
N ARG A 180 -33.43 22.94 16.53
CA ARG A 180 -33.72 22.54 17.92
C ARG A 180 -35.03 21.75 17.95
N VAL A 181 -35.05 20.61 18.64
CA VAL A 181 -36.27 19.82 18.86
C VAL A 181 -36.94 20.24 20.16
N ASP A 182 -38.25 20.00 20.27
CA ASP A 182 -39.08 20.47 21.40
C ASP A 182 -38.60 19.92 22.76
N GLY A 183 -37.91 18.77 22.77
CA GLY A 183 -37.23 18.21 23.95
C GLY A 183 -35.87 18.84 24.31
N GLY A 184 -35.49 19.95 23.67
CA GLY A 184 -34.28 20.72 23.97
C GLY A 184 -33.01 20.28 23.24
N GLY A 185 -33.02 19.15 22.53
CA GLY A 185 -31.89 18.67 21.72
C GLY A 185 -31.68 19.42 20.40
N TYR A 186 -30.54 19.20 19.75
CA TYR A 186 -30.21 19.75 18.44
C TYR A 186 -30.07 18.62 17.41
N VAL A 187 -30.74 18.74 16.28
CA VAL A 187 -30.67 17.79 15.16
C VAL A 187 -30.22 18.54 13.91
N ARG A 188 -29.21 18.00 13.21
CA ARG A 188 -28.85 18.50 11.88
C ARG A 188 -29.87 18.02 10.86
N GLU A 189 -30.32 18.92 10.00
CA GLU A 189 -31.08 18.51 8.82
C GLU A 189 -30.16 17.72 7.88
N ARG A 190 -30.69 16.63 7.35
CA ARG A 190 -29.99 15.75 6.41
C ARG A 190 -30.70 15.80 5.08
N THR A 191 -29.93 15.90 4.01
CA THR A 191 -30.44 15.80 2.64
C THR A 191 -30.01 14.48 2.04
N LEU A 192 -30.86 13.90 1.19
CA LEU A 192 -30.50 12.71 0.43
C LEU A 192 -29.24 12.99 -0.41
N LEU A 193 -28.44 11.94 -0.64
CA LEU A 193 -27.32 12.04 -1.56
C LEU A 193 -27.83 12.24 -3.00
N SER A 194 -27.07 12.97 -3.80
CA SER A 194 -27.29 13.02 -5.23
C SER A 194 -27.13 11.62 -5.84
N ALA A 195 -27.83 11.34 -6.95
CA ALA A 195 -27.72 10.07 -7.64
C ALA A 195 -26.26 9.79 -8.10
N GLU A 196 -25.54 10.83 -8.50
CA GLU A 196 -24.13 10.75 -8.92
C GLU A 196 -23.21 10.38 -7.74
N ASP A 197 -23.38 11.01 -6.58
CA ASP A 197 -22.57 10.69 -5.39
C ASP A 197 -22.85 9.28 -4.88
N ALA A 198 -24.12 8.86 -4.91
CA ALA A 198 -24.49 7.48 -4.58
C ALA A 198 -23.85 6.50 -5.57
N TYR A 199 -23.95 6.76 -6.87
CA TYR A 199 -23.33 5.95 -7.93
C TYR A 199 -21.81 5.80 -7.71
N ARG A 200 -21.13 6.90 -7.41
CA ARG A 200 -19.69 6.92 -7.11
C ARG A 200 -19.28 6.04 -5.92
N ILE A 201 -20.13 5.91 -4.91
CA ILE A 201 -19.86 5.07 -3.73
C ILE A 201 -20.16 3.60 -4.05
N LEU A 202 -21.24 3.35 -4.78
CA LEU A 202 -21.77 2.02 -5.05
C LEU A 202 -21.02 1.27 -6.16
N VAL A 203 -20.57 1.96 -7.20
CA VAL A 203 -19.80 1.34 -8.29
C VAL A 203 -18.37 1.05 -7.81
N ARG A 204 -18.16 -0.21 -7.43
CA ARG A 204 -16.87 -0.73 -6.98
C ARG A 204 -16.78 -2.23 -7.18
N ASP A 205 -15.55 -2.71 -7.26
CA ASP A 205 -15.26 -4.13 -7.26
C ASP A 205 -15.45 -4.72 -5.86
N GLU A 206 -16.27 -5.77 -5.75
CA GLU A 206 -16.47 -6.51 -4.51
C GLU A 206 -16.06 -7.98 -4.65
N PRO A 207 -14.75 -8.29 -4.75
CA PRO A 207 -14.31 -9.67 -4.73
C PRO A 207 -14.75 -10.33 -3.42
N ARG A 208 -15.51 -11.42 -3.51
CA ARG A 208 -15.89 -12.19 -2.34
C ARG A 208 -14.75 -13.15 -1.99
N PRO A 209 -14.42 -13.33 -0.69
CA PRO A 209 -13.53 -14.41 -0.29
C PRO A 209 -14.05 -15.72 -0.89
N ARG A 210 -13.14 -16.56 -1.40
CA ARG A 210 -13.54 -17.86 -1.92
C ARG A 210 -14.20 -18.68 -0.81
N VAL A 211 -15.44 -19.13 -1.07
CA VAL A 211 -16.18 -20.03 -0.18
C VAL A 211 -15.54 -21.41 -0.23
N HIS A 212 -15.48 -22.12 0.89
CA HIS A 212 -15.03 -23.51 0.91
C HIS A 212 -15.95 -24.38 0.03
N GLY A 213 -15.41 -25.09 -0.95
CA GLY A 213 -16.03 -26.31 -1.48
C GLY A 213 -16.71 -26.31 -2.86
N THR A 214 -16.34 -25.44 -3.82
CA THR A 214 -16.93 -25.49 -5.18
C THR A 214 -16.04 -26.07 -6.28
N GLU A 215 -14.95 -26.79 -5.95
CA GLU A 215 -14.14 -27.49 -6.96
C GLU A 215 -13.98 -28.96 -6.58
N ALA A 216 -14.54 -29.83 -7.40
CA ALA A 216 -14.84 -31.22 -7.09
C ALA A 216 -13.64 -32.18 -7.02
N TRP A 217 -12.38 -31.79 -7.30
CA TRP A 217 -11.26 -32.75 -7.19
C TRP A 217 -9.82 -32.19 -7.18
N ARG A 218 -8.98 -32.78 -6.29
CA ARG A 218 -7.51 -32.98 -6.29
C ARG A 218 -6.51 -31.81 -6.12
N LEU A 219 -6.17 -31.49 -4.85
CA LEU A 219 -4.80 -31.50 -4.26
C LEU A 219 -4.81 -30.78 -2.88
N TRP A 220 -4.75 -31.56 -1.80
CA TRP A 220 -5.28 -31.24 -0.47
C TRP A 220 -4.63 -30.07 0.31
N HIS A 221 -3.46 -29.55 -0.09
CA HIS A 221 -2.75 -28.49 0.66
C HIS A 221 -2.77 -27.10 0.01
N ARG A 222 -2.71 -27.02 -1.33
CA ARG A 222 -2.62 -25.73 -2.05
C ARG A 222 -3.89 -24.89 -1.93
N HIS A 223 -5.06 -25.54 -1.89
CA HIS A 223 -6.35 -24.85 -1.73
C HIS A 223 -6.53 -24.25 -0.34
N ARG A 224 -5.99 -24.88 0.72
CA ARG A 224 -6.11 -24.37 2.09
C ARG A 224 -5.35 -23.05 2.25
N VAL A 225 -4.13 -22.99 1.73
CA VAL A 225 -3.30 -21.78 1.75
C VAL A 225 -3.95 -20.67 0.91
N ARG A 226 -4.37 -20.98 -0.32
CA ARG A 226 -5.03 -20.00 -1.20
C ARG A 226 -6.32 -19.45 -0.59
N ASN A 227 -7.16 -20.31 0.01
CA ASN A 227 -8.40 -19.88 0.66
C ASN A 227 -8.12 -19.07 1.93
N ALA A 228 -7.12 -19.44 2.72
CA ALA A 228 -6.71 -18.67 3.89
C ALA A 228 -6.21 -17.26 3.49
N LEU A 229 -5.42 -17.16 2.43
CA LEU A 229 -4.94 -15.90 1.87
C LEU A 229 -6.08 -15.07 1.29
N SER A 230 -7.00 -15.66 0.53
CA SER A 230 -8.19 -14.99 0.00
C SER A 230 -9.06 -14.44 1.12
N ARG A 231 -9.25 -15.22 2.18
CA ARG A 231 -9.95 -14.77 3.39
C ARG A 231 -9.19 -13.64 4.07
N TRP A 232 -7.89 -13.75 4.30
CA TRP A 232 -7.13 -12.66 4.91
C TRP A 232 -7.19 -11.36 4.09
N TYR A 233 -7.15 -11.49 2.76
CA TYR A 233 -7.12 -10.38 1.83
C TYR A 233 -8.49 -9.68 1.72
N PHE A 234 -9.59 -10.45 1.62
CA PHE A 234 -10.94 -9.94 1.32
C PHE A 234 -11.97 -10.03 2.46
N ALA A 235 -11.68 -10.69 3.60
CA ALA A 235 -12.71 -10.94 4.62
C ALA A 235 -13.19 -9.69 5.36
N LYS A 236 -12.33 -8.67 5.53
CA LYS A 236 -12.72 -7.44 6.23
C LYS A 236 -13.19 -6.41 5.20
N ARG A 237 -14.51 -6.21 5.13
CA ARG A 237 -15.16 -5.24 4.26
C ARG A 237 -16.39 -4.64 4.91
N VAL A 238 -16.81 -3.47 4.43
CA VAL A 238 -18.08 -2.85 4.81
C VAL A 238 -19.08 -3.07 3.68
N GLU A 239 -20.18 -3.77 3.98
CA GLU A 239 -21.25 -4.02 3.01
C GLU A 239 -22.13 -2.78 2.86
N MET A 240 -22.35 -2.36 1.61
CA MET A 240 -23.13 -1.18 1.28
C MET A 240 -24.63 -1.54 1.15
N PRO A 241 -25.54 -0.64 1.56
CA PRO A 241 -26.97 -0.82 1.38
C PRO A 241 -27.30 -0.67 -0.12
N THR A 242 -27.31 -1.79 -0.84
CA THR A 242 -27.67 -1.83 -2.26
C THR A 242 -29.01 -2.56 -2.42
N THR A 243 -29.90 -1.99 -3.23
CA THR A 243 -31.07 -2.73 -3.73
C THR A 243 -30.64 -3.72 -4.82
N GLU A 244 -31.44 -4.74 -5.10
CA GLU A 244 -31.13 -5.73 -6.14
C GLU A 244 -30.97 -5.07 -7.52
N TRP A 245 -31.89 -4.18 -7.88
CA TRP A 245 -31.80 -3.40 -9.13
C TRP A 245 -30.52 -2.54 -9.22
N GLN A 246 -30.09 -1.93 -8.11
CA GLN A 246 -28.82 -1.19 -8.10
C GLN A 246 -27.63 -2.11 -8.31
N ARG A 247 -27.66 -3.33 -7.76
CA ARG A 247 -26.60 -4.32 -7.93
C ARG A 247 -26.48 -4.74 -9.39
N GLU A 248 -27.59 -5.05 -10.05
CA GLU A 248 -27.61 -5.39 -11.48
C GLU A 248 -27.03 -4.26 -12.33
N ARG A 249 -27.43 -3.01 -12.09
CA ARG A 249 -26.86 -1.85 -12.79
C ARG A 249 -25.37 -1.67 -12.57
N ILE A 250 -24.87 -1.97 -11.37
CA ILE A 250 -23.43 -1.90 -11.08
C ILE A 250 -22.68 -3.02 -11.82
N GLU A 251 -23.27 -4.21 -11.94
CA GLU A 251 -22.70 -5.31 -12.70
C GLU A 251 -22.65 -4.96 -14.20
N VAL A 252 -23.72 -4.41 -14.78
CA VAL A 252 -23.74 -3.94 -16.17
C VAL A 252 -22.72 -2.82 -16.40
N ALA A 253 -22.65 -1.83 -15.52
CA ALA A 253 -21.69 -0.73 -15.65
C ALA A 253 -20.22 -1.18 -15.52
N ARG A 254 -19.98 -2.37 -14.96
CA ARG A 254 -18.65 -2.99 -14.82
C ARG A 254 -18.38 -4.06 -15.88
N ALA A 255 -19.40 -4.49 -16.63
CA ALA A 255 -19.23 -5.49 -17.69
C ALA A 255 -18.32 -4.95 -18.78
N GLY A 256 -17.46 -5.82 -19.32
CA GLY A 256 -16.62 -5.47 -20.46
C GLY A 256 -17.48 -5.17 -21.70
N PRO A 257 -16.98 -4.42 -22.69
CA PRO A 257 -17.74 -4.06 -23.89
C PRO A 257 -18.30 -5.29 -24.64
N ALA A 258 -17.57 -6.41 -24.66
CA ALA A 258 -18.03 -7.66 -25.26
C ALA A 258 -19.18 -8.35 -24.48
N GLN A 259 -19.29 -8.09 -23.18
CA GLN A 259 -20.36 -8.65 -22.33
C GLN A 259 -21.62 -7.76 -22.34
N ALA A 260 -21.44 -6.45 -22.58
CA ALA A 260 -22.54 -5.51 -22.74
C ALA A 260 -23.36 -5.79 -24.01
N GLU A 261 -22.70 -6.16 -25.12
CA GLU A 261 -23.35 -6.52 -26.39
C GLU A 261 -24.27 -7.76 -26.27
N ASP A 262 -23.88 -8.75 -25.46
CA ASP A 262 -24.67 -9.97 -25.21
C ASP A 262 -25.87 -9.72 -24.26
N SER A 263 -25.83 -8.64 -23.48
CA SER A 263 -26.85 -8.30 -22.48
C SER A 263 -28.03 -7.48 -22.99
N GLY A 264 -28.04 -7.09 -24.27
CA GLY A 264 -29.23 -6.69 -25.01
C GLY A 264 -30.13 -5.64 -24.36
N GLU A 265 -29.69 -4.38 -24.33
CA GLU A 265 -30.60 -3.23 -24.31
C GLU A 265 -30.33 -2.38 -25.56
N SER A 266 -31.08 -2.70 -26.63
CA SER A 266 -31.37 -1.82 -27.76
C SER A 266 -32.63 -1.00 -27.49
#